data_AF-A0A8T5SQX0-F1
#
_entry.id   AF-A0A8T5SQX0-F1
#
_cell.length_a   1.000
_cell.length_b   1.000
_cell.length_c   1.000
_cell.angle_alpha   90.00
_cell.angle_beta   90.00
_cell.angle_gamma   90.00
#
_symmetry.space_group_name_H-M   'P 1'
#
loop_
_entity.id
_entity.type
_entity.pdbx_description
1 polymer ?
#
loop_
_entity_poly.entity_id
_entity_poly.type
_entity_poly.pdbx_seq_one_letter_code
_entity_poly.pdbx_strand_id
1 'polypeptide(L)'
;MPLFDISWRIILPDLFGTPRIVLNTTILLCAITLGLNSGAYQAEFFRGSMASISAGQTLAAQSIGMTKRQEIRYIGLPQSLRRAIPAWSNEAVYLPKYTTVAYFVGVAEFFSAIKLAVSRTYQALFLYALAAIVFLVVITIISWLLNYVYERVKIPGM
;
A
#
# COMPACT_ATOMS: atom_id res chain seq x y z
N MET A 1 -26.78 -6.67 25.95
CA MET A 1 -26.47 -7.73 24.97
C MET A 1 -26.23 -7.03 23.64
N PRO A 2 -25.06 -7.12 22.99
CA PRO A 2 -24.90 -6.51 21.68
C PRO A 2 -25.85 -7.22 20.70
N LEU A 3 -26.61 -6.45 19.91
CA LEU A 3 -27.65 -6.97 18.99
C LEU A 3 -27.08 -7.81 17.83
N PHE A 4 -25.76 -7.84 17.66
CA PHE A 4 -25.06 -8.61 16.64
C PHE A 4 -23.90 -9.36 17.30
N ASP A 5 -23.82 -10.67 17.07
CA ASP A 5 -22.62 -11.44 17.41
C ASP A 5 -21.51 -11.12 16.40
N ILE A 6 -20.68 -10.14 16.74
CA ILE A 6 -19.53 -9.70 15.94
C ILE A 6 -18.26 -10.49 16.31
N SER A 7 -18.39 -11.59 17.06
CA SER A 7 -17.26 -12.35 17.60
C SER A 7 -16.65 -13.34 16.62
N TRP A 8 -17.09 -13.37 15.36
CA TRP A 8 -16.54 -14.25 14.34
C TRP A 8 -15.02 -14.05 14.23
N ARG A 9 -14.30 -15.17 14.16
CA ARG A 9 -12.85 -15.23 14.06
C ARG A 9 -12.48 -16.41 13.17
N ILE A 10 -11.57 -16.18 12.23
CA ILE A 10 -10.94 -17.24 11.44
C ILE A 10 -9.61 -17.55 12.10
N ILE A 11 -9.44 -18.81 12.51
CA ILE A 11 -8.22 -19.31 13.13
C ILE A 11 -7.57 -20.25 12.12
N LEU A 12 -6.31 -20.00 11.79
CA LEU A 12 -5.51 -20.92 11.00
C LEU A 12 -4.27 -21.32 11.82
N PRO A 13 -3.80 -22.57 11.66
CA PRO A 13 -2.52 -22.97 12.23
C PRO A 13 -1.39 -22.17 11.56
N ASP A 14 -0.43 -21.72 12.35
CA ASP A 14 0.83 -21.20 11.83
C ASP A 14 1.73 -22.34 11.29
N LEU A 15 2.92 -21.99 10.82
CA LEU A 15 3.90 -22.96 10.29
C LEU A 15 4.29 -24.05 11.31
N PHE A 16 4.09 -23.80 12.61
CA PHE A 16 4.40 -24.71 13.70
C PHE A 16 3.13 -25.38 14.29
N GLY A 17 1.97 -25.22 13.64
CA GLY A 17 0.70 -25.81 14.06
C GLY A 17 0.01 -25.07 15.20
N THR A 18 0.50 -23.91 15.65
CA THR A 18 -0.14 -23.14 16.71
C THR A 18 -1.34 -22.35 16.16
N PRO A 19 -2.53 -22.45 16.81
CA PRO A 19 -3.71 -21.75 16.33
C PRO A 19 -3.53 -20.23 16.50
N ARG A 20 -3.59 -19.49 15.39
CA ARG A 20 -3.53 -18.03 15.36
C ARG A 20 -4.80 -17.46 14.77
N ILE A 21 -5.32 -16.41 15.40
CA ILE A 21 -6.42 -15.62 14.83
C ILE A 21 -5.86 -14.88 13.62
N VAL A 22 -6.31 -15.23 12.43
CA VAL A 22 -5.88 -14.62 11.17
C VAL A 22 -6.82 -13.50 10.76
N LEU A 23 -8.12 -13.69 10.96
CA LEU A 23 -9.12 -12.69 10.62
C LEU A 23 -10.11 -12.55 11.77
N ASN A 24 -10.42 -11.32 12.14
CA ASN A 24 -11.48 -10.97 13.07
C ASN A 24 -12.08 -9.63 12.66
N THR A 25 -13.13 -9.21 13.36
CA THR A 25 -13.79 -7.91 13.13
C THR A 25 -12.83 -6.72 13.20
N THR A 26 -11.90 -6.69 14.16
CA THR A 26 -10.93 -5.59 14.31
C THR A 26 -9.97 -5.49 13.12
N ILE A 27 -9.42 -6.63 12.69
CA ILE A 27 -8.53 -6.73 11.53
C ILE A 27 -9.29 -6.33 10.27
N LEU A 28 -10.55 -6.78 10.11
CA LEU A 28 -11.38 -6.42 8.96
C LEU A 28 -11.65 -4.91 8.93
N LEU A 29 -12.09 -4.31 10.04
CA LEU A 29 -12.36 -2.88 10.12
C LEU A 29 -11.09 -2.07 9.86
N CYS A 30 -9.96 -2.47 10.45
CA CYS A 30 -8.68 -1.83 10.21
C CYS A 30 -8.25 -1.93 8.74
N ALA A 31 -8.40 -3.10 8.11
CA ALA A 31 -8.11 -3.30 6.70
C ALA A 31 -9.01 -2.44 5.79
N ILE A 32 -10.30 -2.31 6.11
CA ILE A 32 -11.23 -1.43 5.39
C ILE A 32 -10.80 0.04 5.55
N THR A 33 -10.49 0.48 6.77
CA THR A 33 -10.07 1.87 7.03
C THR A 33 -8.78 2.21 6.28
N LEU A 34 -7.76 1.35 6.39
CA LEU A 34 -6.50 1.54 5.66
C LEU A 34 -6.70 1.44 4.15
N GLY A 35 -7.55 0.53 3.68
CA GLY A 35 -7.90 0.37 2.28
C GLY A 35 -8.63 1.58 1.69
N LEU A 36 -9.56 2.19 2.43
CA LEU A 36 -10.23 3.42 2.02
C LEU A 36 -9.26 4.61 1.99
N ASN A 37 -8.40 4.73 3.00
CA ASN A 37 -7.38 5.77 3.05
C ASN A 37 -6.40 5.64 1.87
N SER A 38 -5.85 4.45 1.65
CA SER A 38 -4.98 4.17 0.51
C SER A 38 -5.72 4.38 -0.81
N GLY A 39 -6.97 3.92 -0.93
CA GLY A 39 -7.80 4.10 -2.13
C GLY A 39 -7.97 5.57 -2.53
N ALA A 40 -8.10 6.49 -1.57
CA ALA A 40 -8.14 7.92 -1.85
C ALA A 40 -6.81 8.44 -2.43
N TYR A 41 -5.66 8.03 -1.88
CA TYR A 41 -4.35 8.34 -2.45
C TYR A 41 -4.18 7.77 -3.86
N GLN A 42 -4.62 6.52 -4.08
CA GLN A 42 -4.56 5.90 -5.41
C GLN A 42 -5.39 6.66 -6.45
N ALA A 43 -6.58 7.14 -6.06
CA ALA A 43 -7.42 7.95 -6.94
C ALA A 43 -6.74 9.27 -7.33
N GLU A 44 -6.08 9.96 -6.38
CA GLU A 44 -5.35 11.20 -6.65
C GLU A 44 -4.10 10.97 -7.52
N PHE A 45 -3.35 9.88 -7.31
CA PHE A 45 -2.25 9.53 -8.19
C PHE A 45 -2.72 9.28 -9.62
N PHE A 46 -3.83 8.55 -9.78
CA PHE A 46 -4.39 8.30 -11.10
C PHE A 46 -4.90 9.59 -11.75
N ARG A 47 -5.59 10.46 -10.99
CA ARG A 47 -6.06 11.77 -11.46
C ARG A 47 -4.88 12.66 -11.88
N GLY A 48 -3.84 12.76 -11.06
CA GLY A 48 -2.64 13.54 -11.33
C GLY A 48 -1.88 13.01 -12.56
N SER A 49 -1.75 11.69 -12.68
CA SER A 49 -1.11 11.06 -13.85
C SER A 49 -1.89 11.30 -15.14
N MET A 50 -3.23 11.22 -15.12
CA MET A 50 -4.09 11.56 -16.26
C MET A 50 -3.97 13.04 -16.64
N ALA A 51 -3.92 13.94 -15.65
CA ALA A 51 -3.76 15.37 -15.88
C ALA A 51 -2.38 15.75 -16.46
N SER A 52 -1.35 14.92 -16.26
CA SER A 52 -0.03 15.15 -16.84
C SER A 52 0.04 14.92 -18.36
N ILE A 53 -0.97 14.29 -18.95
CA ILE A 53 -0.99 13.95 -20.39
C ILE A 53 -1.14 15.23 -21.20
N SER A 54 -0.30 15.37 -22.23
CA SER A 54 -0.28 16.57 -23.08
C SER A 54 -1.62 16.75 -23.78
N ALA A 55 -2.17 17.96 -23.73
CA ALA A 55 -3.37 18.34 -24.47
C ALA A 55 -3.24 18.08 -25.98
N GLY A 56 -2.02 18.10 -26.52
CA GLY A 56 -1.75 17.78 -27.93
C GLY A 56 -2.15 16.35 -28.32
N GLN A 57 -2.04 15.37 -27.41
CA GLN A 57 -2.48 14.00 -27.69
C GLN A 57 -4.01 13.90 -27.75
N THR A 58 -4.70 14.64 -26.90
CA THR A 58 -6.16 14.77 -26.94
C THR A 58 -6.62 15.42 -28.25
N LEU A 59 -5.96 16.51 -28.66
CA LEU A 59 -6.26 17.18 -29.94
C LEU A 59 -6.00 16.24 -31.13
N ALA A 60 -4.86 15.54 -31.18
CA ALA A 60 -4.53 14.60 -32.24
C ALA A 60 -5.55 13.44 -32.34
N ALA A 61 -5.97 12.89 -31.20
CA ALA A 61 -7.00 11.85 -31.14
C ALA A 61 -8.34 12.33 -31.72
N GLN A 62 -8.73 13.57 -31.41
CA GLN A 62 -9.94 14.19 -31.95
C GLN A 62 -9.81 14.46 -33.46
N SER A 63 -8.63 14.87 -33.94
CA SER A 63 -8.36 15.11 -35.36
C SER A 63 -8.50 13.85 -36.23
N ILE A 64 -8.24 12.66 -35.67
CA ILE A 64 -8.44 11.38 -36.36
C ILE A 64 -9.82 10.74 -36.08
N GLY A 65 -10.75 11.50 -35.48
CA GLY A 65 -12.13 11.08 -35.27
C GLY A 65 -12.37 10.13 -34.09
N MET A 66 -11.44 10.04 -33.12
CA MET A 66 -11.66 9.23 -31.92
C MET A 66 -12.73 9.84 -31.02
N THR A 67 -13.65 9.00 -30.54
CA THR A 67 -14.55 9.36 -29.44
C THR A 67 -13.78 9.49 -28.12
N LYS A 68 -14.32 10.24 -27.15
CA LYS A 68 -13.68 10.42 -25.84
C LYS A 68 -13.37 9.09 -25.12
N ARG A 69 -14.24 8.09 -25.27
CA ARG A 69 -14.02 6.75 -24.70
C ARG A 69 -12.85 6.03 -25.38
N GLN A 70 -12.69 6.16 -26.69
CA GLN A 70 -11.55 5.59 -27.42
C GLN A 70 -10.25 6.30 -27.01
N GLU A 71 -10.25 7.64 -26.93
CA GLU A 71 -9.10 8.42 -26.46
C GLU A 71 -8.65 7.96 -25.07
N ILE A 72 -9.56 7.89 -24.10
CA ILE A 72 -9.25 7.47 -22.73
C ILE A 72 -8.74 6.02 -22.73
N ARG A 73 -9.39 5.09 -23.44
CA ARG A 73 -9.03 3.67 -23.40
C ARG A 73 -7.70 3.35 -24.08
N TYR A 74 -7.41 3.98 -25.22
CA TYR A 74 -6.26 3.62 -26.06
C TYR A 74 -5.05 4.54 -25.89
N ILE A 75 -5.25 5.79 -25.45
CA ILE A 75 -4.18 6.80 -25.31
C ILE A 75 -4.00 7.15 -23.83
N GLY A 76 -5.08 7.61 -23.18
CA GLY A 76 -5.02 8.15 -21.82
C GLY A 76 -4.60 7.12 -20.77
N LEU A 77 -5.41 6.06 -20.63
CA LEU A 77 -5.27 5.03 -19.60
C LEU A 77 -3.92 4.28 -19.66
N PRO A 78 -3.42 3.81 -20.82
CA PRO A 78 -2.13 3.13 -20.87
C PRO A 78 -0.96 4.04 -20.50
N GLN A 79 -1.02 5.33 -20.83
CA GLN A 79 0.02 6.30 -20.50
C GLN A 79 -0.03 6.73 -19.05
N SER A 80 -1.22 7.03 -18.52
CA SER A 80 -1.40 7.41 -17.13
C SER A 80 -0.93 6.31 -16.19
N LEU A 81 -1.26 5.04 -16.48
CA LEU A 81 -0.79 3.89 -15.69
C LEU A 81 0.73 3.83 -15.63
N ARG A 82 1.43 4.03 -16.75
CA ARG A 82 2.91 4.03 -16.77
C ARG A 82 3.49 5.22 -16.02
N ARG A 83 2.85 6.39 -16.12
CA ARG A 83 3.25 7.62 -15.41
C ARG A 83 2.92 7.59 -13.91
N ALA A 84 1.99 6.75 -13.48
CA ALA A 84 1.65 6.57 -12.06
C ALA A 84 2.65 5.66 -11.33
N ILE A 85 3.45 4.85 -12.04
CA ILE A 85 4.41 3.89 -11.44
C ILE A 85 5.38 4.55 -10.43
N PRO A 86 6.00 5.71 -10.70
CA PRO A 86 6.86 6.37 -9.72
C PRO A 86 6.11 6.73 -8.42
N ALA A 87 4.91 7.28 -8.53
CA ALA A 87 4.09 7.65 -7.39
C ALA A 87 3.66 6.42 -6.58
N TRP A 88 3.27 5.34 -7.24
CA TRP A 88 2.99 4.05 -6.59
C TRP A 88 4.20 3.44 -5.92
N SER A 89 5.37 3.57 -6.52
CA SER A 89 6.61 3.07 -5.93
C SER A 89 6.94 3.80 -4.63
N ASN A 90 6.71 5.10 -4.60
CA ASN A 90 6.82 5.91 -3.38
C ASN A 90 5.81 5.45 -2.32
N GLU A 91 4.53 5.29 -2.68
CA GLU A 91 3.49 4.83 -1.75
C GLU A 91 3.77 3.44 -1.17
N ALA A 92 4.26 2.51 -1.99
CA ALA A 92 4.62 1.16 -1.56
C ALA A 92 5.73 1.16 -0.50
N VAL A 93 6.65 2.13 -0.54
CA VAL A 93 7.68 2.34 0.48
C VAL A 93 7.11 2.91 1.79
N TYR A 94 5.99 3.65 1.73
CA TYR A 94 5.29 4.12 2.93
C TYR A 94 4.43 3.04 3.60
N LEU A 95 3.91 2.10 2.82
CA LEU A 95 2.93 1.12 3.29
C LEU A 95 3.34 0.36 4.57
N PRO A 96 4.58 -0.18 4.71
CA PRO A 96 5.00 -0.87 5.93
C PRO A 96 4.97 0.01 7.18
N LYS A 97 5.17 1.32 7.01
CA LYS A 97 5.13 2.29 8.11
C LYS A 97 3.68 2.64 8.47
N TYR A 98 2.78 2.75 7.50
CA TYR A 98 1.38 3.08 7.77
C TYR A 98 0.62 1.93 8.42
N THR A 99 0.96 0.69 8.11
CA THR A 99 0.35 -0.47 8.77
C THR A 99 0.62 -0.50 10.27
N THR A 100 1.67 0.18 10.77
CA THR A 100 1.96 0.17 12.21
C THR A 100 0.93 0.92 13.06
N VAL A 101 0.10 1.75 12.43
CA VAL A 101 -1.01 2.43 13.11
C VAL A 101 -2.06 1.42 13.60
N ALA A 102 -2.15 0.25 12.96
CA ALA A 102 -3.07 -0.81 13.33
C ALA A 102 -2.86 -1.31 14.78
N TYR A 103 -1.62 -1.25 15.30
CA TYR A 103 -1.33 -1.58 16.70
C TYR A 103 -2.18 -0.79 17.70
N PHE A 104 -2.42 0.50 17.46
CA PHE A 104 -3.18 1.35 18.40
C PHE A 104 -4.65 0.96 18.49
N VAL A 105 -5.18 0.25 17.49
CA VAL A 105 -6.56 -0.25 17.46
C VAL A 105 -6.62 -1.72 17.94
N GLY A 106 -5.52 -2.27 18.45
CA GLY A 106 -5.46 -3.61 19.03
C GLY A 106 -5.21 -4.73 18.01
N VAL A 107 -4.74 -4.40 16.80
CA VAL A 107 -4.29 -5.41 15.84
C VAL A 107 -2.88 -5.89 16.23
N ALA A 108 -2.69 -7.21 16.27
CA ALA A 108 -1.37 -7.81 16.50
C ALA A 108 -0.58 -7.81 15.19
N GLU A 109 0.50 -7.03 15.15
CA GLU A 109 1.41 -6.89 14.01
C GLU A 109 2.86 -6.76 14.52
N PHE A 110 3.80 -6.43 13.63
CA PHE A 110 5.24 -6.40 13.96
C PHE A 110 5.51 -5.48 15.15
N PHE A 111 4.92 -4.28 15.16
CA PHE A 111 5.13 -3.34 16.27
C PHE A 111 4.58 -3.87 17.60
N SER A 112 3.48 -4.64 17.57
CA SER A 112 2.91 -5.31 18.74
C SER A 112 3.89 -6.32 19.34
N ALA A 113 4.62 -7.07 18.51
CA ALA A 113 5.64 -8.02 18.96
C ALA A 113 6.83 -7.30 19.64
N ILE A 114 7.27 -6.17 19.08
CA ILE A 114 8.34 -5.35 19.68
C ILE A 114 7.89 -4.79 21.03
N LYS A 115 6.68 -4.24 21.12
CA LYS A 115 6.11 -3.74 22.38
C LYS A 115 6.02 -4.82 23.47
N LEU A 116 5.63 -6.04 23.08
CA LEU A 116 5.60 -7.19 23.98
C LEU A 116 7.01 -7.59 24.46
N ALA A 117 8.00 -7.55 23.57
CA ALA A 117 9.39 -7.80 23.95
C ALA A 117 9.92 -6.72 24.92
N VAL A 118 9.58 -5.45 24.68
CA VAL A 118 9.93 -4.33 25.57
C VAL A 118 9.29 -4.50 26.94
N SER A 119 8.03 -4.91 27.03
CA SER A 119 7.35 -5.08 28.31
C SER A 119 7.93 -6.23 29.15
N ARG A 120 8.61 -7.21 28.52
CA ARG A 120 9.21 -8.36 29.19
C ARG A 120 10.67 -8.13 29.59
N THR A 121 11.42 -7.42 28.75
CA THR A 121 12.86 -7.22 28.93
C THR A 121 13.21 -5.88 29.55
N TYR A 122 12.28 -4.91 29.52
CA TYR A 122 12.49 -3.51 29.89
C TYR A 122 13.58 -2.78 29.07
N GLN A 123 14.05 -3.37 27.96
CA GLN A 123 15.08 -2.80 27.09
C GLN A 123 14.47 -2.00 25.93
N ALA A 124 13.76 -0.92 26.26
CA ALA A 124 13.02 -0.12 25.28
C ALA A 124 13.90 0.44 24.15
N LEU A 125 15.03 1.09 24.50
CA LEU A 125 15.91 1.73 23.52
C LEU A 125 16.47 0.72 22.51
N PHE A 126 17.01 -0.40 23.00
CA PHE A 126 17.60 -1.44 22.15
C PHE A 126 16.57 -2.06 21.20
N LEU A 127 15.39 -2.42 21.72
CA LEU A 127 14.36 -3.09 20.90
C LEU A 127 13.71 -2.17 19.88
N TYR A 128 13.49 -0.89 20.20
CA TYR A 128 13.00 0.07 19.20
C TYR A 128 14.06 0.42 18.17
N ALA A 129 15.35 0.50 18.55
CA ALA A 129 16.43 0.67 17.59
C ALA A 129 16.53 -0.53 16.62
N LEU A 130 16.41 -1.76 17.15
CA LEU A 130 16.34 -2.97 16.34
C LEU A 130 15.14 -2.94 15.38
N ALA A 131 13.95 -2.55 15.86
CA ALA A 131 12.77 -2.41 15.03
C ALA A 131 12.97 -1.39 13.90
N ALA A 132 13.61 -0.26 14.19
CA ALA A 132 13.94 0.76 13.19
C ALA A 132 14.91 0.23 12.12
N ILE A 133 15.93 -0.56 12.51
CA ILE A 133 16.85 -1.20 11.57
C ILE A 133 16.11 -2.21 10.69
N VAL A 134 15.22 -3.02 11.26
CA VAL A 134 14.39 -3.97 10.49
C VAL A 134 13.52 -3.24 9.47
N PHE A 135 12.83 -2.17 9.88
CA PHE A 135 12.06 -1.34 8.96
C PHE A 135 12.93 -0.72 7.88
N LEU A 136 14.12 -0.21 8.22
CA LEU A 136 15.05 0.36 7.25
C LEU A 136 15.43 -0.69 6.20
N VAL A 137 15.82 -1.90 6.62
CA VAL A 137 16.19 -2.99 5.70
C VAL A 137 15.01 -3.36 4.79
N VAL A 138 13.82 -3.56 5.35
CA VAL A 138 12.61 -3.89 4.57
C VAL A 138 12.28 -2.80 3.56
N ILE A 139 12.31 -1.53 3.99
CA ILE A 139 12.04 -0.38 3.13
C ILE A 139 13.09 -0.28 2.01
N THR A 140 14.37 -0.48 2.32
CA THR A 140 15.45 -0.46 1.33
C THR A 140 15.28 -1.58 0.31
N ILE A 141 14.92 -2.80 0.73
CA ILE A 141 14.66 -3.92 -0.18
C ILE A 141 13.47 -3.61 -1.11
N ILE A 142 12.36 -3.12 -0.55
CA ILE A 142 11.17 -2.74 -1.32
C ILE A 142 11.52 -1.64 -2.32
N SER A 143 12.19 -0.58 -1.87
CA SER A 143 12.63 0.52 -2.73
C SER A 143 13.55 0.05 -3.86
N TRP A 144 14.51 -0.83 -3.56
CA TRP A 144 15.41 -1.39 -4.57
C TRP A 144 14.66 -2.24 -5.60
N LEU A 145 13.76 -3.12 -5.18
CA LEU A 145 12.92 -3.94 -6.08
C LEU A 145 12.06 -3.07 -6.99
N LEU A 146 11.43 -2.03 -6.43
CA LEU A 146 10.57 -1.12 -7.19
C LEU A 146 11.37 -0.26 -8.16
N ASN A 147 12.55 0.23 -7.77
CA ASN A 147 13.46 0.93 -8.67
C ASN A 147 13.90 0.03 -9.82
N TYR A 148 14.20 -1.24 -9.55
CA TYR A 148 14.53 -2.21 -10.60
C TYR A 148 13.37 -2.39 -11.59
N VAL A 149 12.14 -2.52 -11.10
CA VAL A 149 10.94 -2.60 -11.96
C VAL A 149 10.73 -1.30 -12.74
N TYR A 150 10.89 -0.16 -12.09
CA TYR A 150 10.74 1.16 -12.72
C TYR A 150 11.71 1.34 -13.88
N GLU A 151 13.00 1.01 -13.70
CA GLU A 151 14.01 1.09 -14.75
C GLU A 151 13.71 0.22 -15.97
N ARG A 152 12.94 -0.88 -15.80
CA ARG A 152 12.50 -1.74 -16.90
C ARG A 152 11.28 -1.22 -17.65
N VAL A 153 10.42 -0.47 -16.97
CA VAL A 153 9.13 0.01 -17.53
C VAL A 153 9.18 1.47 -17.96
N LYS A 154 10.23 2.21 -17.59
CA LYS A 154 10.39 3.63 -17.98
C LYS A 154 10.35 3.78 -19.49
N ILE A 155 9.56 4.74 -19.96
CA ILE A 155 9.51 5.10 -21.38
C ILE A 155 10.74 5.96 -21.67
N PRO A 156 11.60 5.59 -22.64
CA PRO A 156 12.74 6.41 -23.02
C PRO A 156 12.27 7.79 -23.50
N GLY A 157 12.81 8.86 -22.92
CA GLY A 157 12.55 10.24 -23.35
C GLY A 157 11.48 11.01 -22.58
N MET A 158 11.06 10.53 -21.39
CA MET A 158 10.36 11.31 -20.37
C MET A 158 11.10 11.22 -19.03
#